data_AF-A0A6V8P8V5-F1
#
_entry.id   AF-A0A6V8P8V5-F1
#
_cell.length_a   1.000
_cell.length_b   1.000
_cell.length_c   1.000
_cell.angle_alpha   90.00
_cell.angle_beta   90.00
_cell.angle_gamma   90.00
#
_symmetry.space_group_name_H-M   'P 1'
#
loop_
_entity.id
_entity.type
_entity.pdbx_description
1 polymer ?
#
loop_
_entity_poly.entity_id
_entity_poly.type
_entity_poly.pdbx_seq_one_letter_code
_entity_poly.pdbx_strand_id
1 'polypeptide(L)'
;GGGSAANTVVALSGMGFRAGYVGKIGSDSEGEFIWKSLDSIDRSRILRGERSGICLTLLIGKDRDRSMIVFPNVNDTLCWEDLDVEYAKECDFLHLTSFVGDRPLEAQRRLAAEAGSEVKISFDPGMLYARRGIPALLPILKNTYICFPSEEEVEILSGKEFWEGSR
;
A
#
# COMPACT_ATOMS: atom_id res chain seq x y z
N GLY A 1 -14.92 -0.40 -1.86
CA GLY A 1 -13.51 -0.82 -1.76
C GLY A 1 -12.86 -0.13 -0.58
N GLY A 2 -11.81 -0.72 -0.03
CA GLY A 2 -10.95 -0.10 0.99
C GLY A 2 -9.49 -0.31 0.62
N GLY A 3 -8.55 0.29 1.37
CA GLY A 3 -7.10 0.16 1.15
C GLY A 3 -6.58 0.86 -0.12
N SER A 4 -5.52 1.65 -0.02
CA SER A 4 -4.97 2.40 -1.18
C SER A 4 -4.62 1.43 -2.33
N ALA A 5 -3.80 0.41 -2.05
CA ALA A 5 -3.39 -0.57 -3.06
C ALA A 5 -4.58 -1.32 -3.72
N ALA A 6 -5.56 -1.76 -2.93
CA ALA A 6 -6.73 -2.49 -3.42
C ALA A 6 -7.61 -1.62 -4.34
N ASN A 7 -7.83 -0.35 -3.98
CA ASN A 7 -8.54 0.60 -4.84
C ASN A 7 -7.80 0.84 -6.16
N THR A 8 -6.46 0.98 -6.12
CA THR A 8 -5.63 1.18 -7.30
C THR A 8 -5.75 0.01 -8.29
N VAL A 9 -5.61 -1.23 -7.82
CA VAL A 9 -5.64 -2.41 -8.71
C VAL A 9 -7.03 -2.69 -9.28
N VAL A 10 -8.10 -2.41 -8.54
CA VAL A 10 -9.48 -2.53 -9.06
C VAL A 10 -9.74 -1.47 -10.13
N ALA A 11 -9.28 -0.23 -9.92
CA ALA A 11 -9.40 0.82 -10.92
C ALA A 11 -8.63 0.46 -12.21
N LEU A 12 -7.40 -0.05 -12.08
CA LEU A 12 -6.60 -0.51 -13.22
C LEU A 12 -7.29 -1.67 -13.97
N SER A 13 -7.86 -2.64 -13.25
CA SER A 13 -8.63 -3.71 -13.89
C SER A 13 -9.85 -3.18 -14.65
N GLY A 14 -10.57 -2.21 -14.08
CA GLY A 14 -11.67 -1.53 -14.77
C GLY A 14 -11.25 -0.76 -16.03
N MET A 15 -9.98 -0.39 -16.14
CA MET A 15 -9.39 0.24 -17.34
C MET A 15 -8.88 -0.78 -18.37
N GLY A 16 -9.00 -2.09 -18.10
CA GLY A 16 -8.61 -3.16 -19.01
C GLY A 16 -7.21 -3.73 -18.77
N PHE A 17 -6.52 -3.33 -17.69
CA PHE A 17 -5.23 -3.91 -17.34
C PHE A 17 -5.37 -5.22 -16.58
N ARG A 18 -4.45 -6.17 -16.79
CA ARG A 18 -4.34 -7.33 -15.91
C ARG A 18 -3.74 -6.86 -14.58
N ALA A 19 -4.44 -7.14 -13.49
CA ALA A 19 -4.02 -6.74 -12.16
C ALA A 19 -4.21 -7.89 -11.17
N GLY A 20 -3.43 -7.84 -10.09
CA GLY A 20 -3.52 -8.77 -8.97
C GLY A 20 -3.18 -8.09 -7.66
N TYR A 21 -3.52 -8.72 -6.55
CA TYR A 21 -3.33 -8.14 -5.23
C TYR A 21 -2.66 -9.12 -4.27
N VAL A 22 -1.64 -8.63 -3.57
CA VAL A 22 -0.95 -9.33 -2.48
C VAL A 22 -1.32 -8.65 -1.18
N GLY A 23 -1.86 -9.41 -0.23
CA GLY A 23 -2.28 -8.85 1.05
C GLY A 23 -2.98 -9.87 1.93
N LYS A 24 -3.47 -9.41 3.08
CA LYS A 24 -4.26 -10.24 4.00
C LYS A 24 -5.64 -9.62 4.21
N ILE A 25 -6.64 -10.47 4.39
CA ILE A 25 -8.00 -10.09 4.78
C ILE A 25 -8.48 -10.97 5.92
N GLY A 26 -9.47 -10.51 6.68
CA GLY A 26 -10.07 -11.31 7.74
C GLY A 26 -10.94 -12.44 7.21
N SER A 27 -11.27 -13.36 8.10
CA SER A 27 -12.28 -14.40 7.89
C SER A 27 -13.66 -13.94 8.39
N ASP A 28 -13.82 -12.62 8.56
CA ASP A 28 -15.02 -11.92 9.01
C ASP A 28 -15.83 -11.34 7.84
N SER A 29 -16.95 -10.70 8.15
CA SER A 29 -17.86 -10.08 7.18
C SER A 29 -17.17 -9.01 6.32
N GLU A 30 -16.30 -8.23 6.94
CA GLU A 30 -15.50 -7.18 6.32
C GLU A 30 -14.52 -7.78 5.31
N GLY A 31 -13.90 -8.92 5.66
CA GLY A 31 -13.00 -9.65 4.77
C GLY A 31 -13.73 -10.20 3.57
N GLU A 32 -14.95 -10.72 3.76
CA GLU A 32 -15.78 -11.18 2.66
C GLU A 32 -16.26 -10.04 1.75
N PHE A 33 -16.57 -8.87 2.33
CA PHE A 33 -16.85 -7.67 1.55
C PHE A 33 -15.65 -7.26 0.69
N ILE A 34 -14.43 -7.25 1.26
CA ILE A 34 -13.20 -6.94 0.51
C ILE A 34 -12.99 -7.98 -0.59
N TRP A 35 -13.10 -9.27 -0.26
CA TRP A 35 -12.93 -10.38 -1.22
C TRP A 35 -13.83 -10.25 -2.46
N LYS A 36 -15.10 -9.89 -2.26
CA LYS A 36 -16.06 -9.63 -3.34
C LYS A 36 -15.71 -8.40 -4.15
N SER A 37 -15.17 -7.36 -3.52
CA SER A 37 -14.78 -6.13 -4.23
C SER A 37 -13.54 -6.28 -5.13
N LEU A 38 -12.83 -7.40 -5.02
CA LEU A 38 -11.62 -7.72 -5.77
C LEU A 38 -11.88 -8.81 -6.84
N ASP A 39 -13.13 -9.04 -7.24
CA ASP A 39 -13.49 -10.12 -8.16
C ASP A 39 -12.88 -10.02 -9.56
N SER A 40 -12.54 -8.80 -9.98
CA SER A 40 -11.99 -8.45 -11.29
C SER A 40 -10.46 -8.57 -11.39
N ILE A 41 -9.77 -9.02 -10.34
CA ILE A 41 -8.31 -9.14 -10.30
C ILE A 41 -7.86 -10.54 -9.88
N ASP A 42 -6.57 -10.86 -10.06
CA ASP A 42 -6.01 -12.06 -9.45
C ASP A 42 -5.93 -11.90 -7.92
N ARG A 43 -6.60 -12.83 -7.23
CA ARG A 43 -6.72 -12.91 -5.77
C ARG A 43 -5.93 -14.09 -5.17
N SER A 44 -5.14 -14.79 -5.98
CA SER A 44 -4.44 -16.02 -5.59
C SER A 44 -3.40 -15.82 -4.48
N ARG A 45 -2.92 -14.60 -4.28
CA ARG A 45 -1.96 -14.20 -3.24
C ARG A 45 -2.59 -13.40 -2.10
N ILE A 46 -3.90 -13.52 -1.92
CA ILE A 46 -4.61 -12.95 -0.77
C ILE A 46 -4.74 -14.01 0.32
N LEU A 47 -4.11 -13.77 1.46
CA LEU A 47 -4.20 -14.66 2.62
C LEU A 47 -5.37 -14.27 3.53
N ARG A 48 -5.85 -15.24 4.29
CA ARG A 48 -6.90 -15.06 5.30
C ARG A 48 -6.29 -15.10 6.69
N GLY A 49 -6.74 -14.21 7.57
CA GLY A 49 -6.48 -14.27 9.01
C GLY A 49 -7.76 -14.06 9.81
N GLU A 50 -7.65 -13.68 11.07
CA GLU A 50 -8.82 -13.56 11.95
C GLU A 50 -9.69 -12.35 11.59
N ARG A 51 -9.21 -11.12 11.85
CA ARG A 51 -9.98 -9.88 11.69
C ARG A 51 -9.43 -8.98 10.60
N SER A 52 -10.32 -8.45 9.76
CA SER A 52 -9.95 -7.52 8.69
C SER A 52 -9.50 -6.17 9.23
N GLY A 53 -8.60 -5.51 8.49
CA GLY A 53 -8.26 -4.10 8.77
C GLY A 53 -9.48 -3.20 8.57
N ILE A 54 -9.63 -2.21 9.46
CA ILE A 54 -10.74 -1.25 9.43
C ILE A 54 -10.15 0.16 9.40
N CYS A 55 -10.64 1.00 8.48
CA CYS A 55 -10.35 2.43 8.46
C CYS A 55 -11.65 3.20 8.69
N LEU A 56 -11.72 3.94 9.80
CA LEU A 56 -12.81 4.85 10.10
C LEU A 56 -12.45 6.23 9.56
N THR A 57 -13.22 6.71 8.59
CA THR A 57 -13.08 8.07 8.07
C THR A 57 -14.10 8.98 8.77
N LEU A 58 -13.60 9.91 9.56
CA LEU A 58 -14.36 10.95 10.21
C LEU A 58 -14.41 12.17 9.28
N LEU A 59 -15.62 12.61 8.93
CA LEU A 59 -15.85 13.84 8.19
C LEU A 59 -16.08 14.96 9.20
N ILE A 60 -15.14 15.89 9.30
CA ILE A 60 -15.18 16.99 10.26
C ILE A 60 -15.39 18.30 9.51
N GLY A 61 -16.31 19.13 10.02
CA GLY A 61 -16.55 20.49 9.50
C GLY A 61 -17.30 20.55 8.16
N LYS A 62 -17.49 21.77 7.66
CA LYS A 62 -18.15 22.04 6.36
C LYS A 62 -17.21 21.84 5.18
N ASP A 63 -15.90 21.87 5.41
CA ASP A 63 -14.85 21.79 4.38
C ASP A 63 -14.46 20.34 4.04
N ARG A 64 -15.17 19.34 4.60
CA ARG A 64 -14.94 17.91 4.38
C ARG A 64 -13.53 17.44 4.75
N ASP A 65 -12.93 18.02 5.79
CA ASP A 65 -11.69 17.51 6.35
C ASP A 65 -11.89 16.06 6.78
N ARG A 66 -11.00 15.18 6.30
CA ARG A 66 -11.07 13.75 6.53
C ARG A 66 -10.01 13.37 7.55
N SER A 67 -10.45 12.95 8.73
CA SER A 67 -9.56 12.28 9.68
C SER A 67 -9.74 10.77 9.57
N MET A 68 -8.65 10.02 9.44
CA MET A 68 -8.68 8.56 9.36
C MET A 68 -8.14 7.93 10.63
N ILE A 69 -8.87 6.97 11.19
CA ILE A 69 -8.43 6.10 12.28
C ILE A 69 -8.32 4.68 11.73
N VAL A 70 -7.12 4.12 11.76
CA VAL A 70 -6.81 2.81 11.16
C VAL A 70 -6.59 1.77 12.27
N PHE A 71 -7.36 0.70 12.21
CA PHE A 71 -7.14 -0.54 12.97
C PHE A 71 -6.60 -1.58 11.98
N PRO A 72 -5.27 -1.84 11.95
CA PRO A 72 -4.67 -2.63 10.89
C PRO A 72 -5.05 -4.11 10.95
N ASN A 73 -5.27 -4.66 12.16
CA ASN A 73 -5.62 -6.06 12.42
C ASN A 73 -4.74 -7.02 11.59
N VAL A 74 -5.33 -7.91 10.79
CA VAL A 74 -4.57 -8.89 9.99
C VAL A 74 -3.56 -8.24 9.03
N ASN A 75 -3.77 -7.00 8.56
CA ASN A 75 -2.83 -6.33 7.65
C ASN A 75 -1.46 -6.12 8.31
N ASP A 76 -1.44 -5.94 9.64
CA ASP A 76 -0.19 -5.75 10.40
C ASP A 76 0.61 -7.05 10.58
N THR A 77 -0.01 -8.18 10.27
CA THR A 77 0.61 -9.50 10.35
C THR A 77 1.26 -9.93 9.05
N LEU A 78 1.14 -9.15 7.96
CA LEU A 78 1.82 -9.42 6.71
C LEU A 78 3.34 -9.34 6.92
N CYS A 79 4.05 -10.38 6.50
CA CYS A 79 5.48 -10.52 6.68
C CYS A 79 6.15 -11.08 5.43
N TRP A 80 7.48 -11.13 5.47
CA TRP A 80 8.28 -11.59 4.34
C TRP A 80 7.90 -13.01 3.88
N GLU A 81 7.62 -13.90 4.83
CA GLU A 81 7.26 -15.30 4.56
C GLU A 81 5.90 -15.47 3.86
N ASP A 82 5.06 -14.43 3.88
CA ASP A 82 3.78 -14.43 3.17
C ASP A 82 3.90 -13.99 1.70
N LEU A 83 5.06 -13.43 1.31
CA LEU A 83 5.25 -12.83 0.00
C LEU A 83 5.80 -13.85 -1.00
N ASP A 84 5.10 -13.98 -2.12
CA ASP A 84 5.58 -14.71 -3.28
C ASP A 84 6.35 -13.77 -4.19
N VAL A 85 7.68 -13.82 -4.10
CA VAL A 85 8.59 -12.95 -4.86
C VAL A 85 8.50 -13.25 -6.36
N GLU A 86 8.30 -14.50 -6.75
CA GLU A 86 8.24 -14.86 -8.17
C GLU A 86 6.95 -14.33 -8.79
N TYR A 87 5.83 -14.41 -8.08
CA TYR A 87 4.59 -13.75 -8.51
C TYR A 87 4.77 -12.22 -8.65
N ALA A 88 5.50 -11.58 -7.74
CA ALA A 88 5.80 -10.15 -7.83
C ALA A 88 6.72 -9.77 -9.00
N LYS A 89 7.45 -10.74 -9.58
CA LYS A 89 8.30 -10.55 -10.78
C LYS A 89 7.55 -10.73 -12.09
N GLU A 90 6.34 -11.29 -12.07
CA GLU A 90 5.53 -11.51 -13.28
C GLU A 90 4.80 -10.25 -13.78
N CYS A 91 4.97 -9.10 -13.11
CA CYS A 91 4.29 -7.85 -13.45
C CYS A 91 5.23 -6.77 -14.01
N ASP A 92 4.69 -5.90 -14.86
CA ASP A 92 5.43 -4.73 -15.36
C ASP A 92 5.61 -3.67 -14.26
N PHE A 93 4.65 -3.59 -13.34
CA PHE A 93 4.62 -2.65 -12.23
C PHE A 93 4.21 -3.31 -10.91
N LEU A 94 5.02 -3.11 -9.88
CA LEU A 94 4.70 -3.44 -8.50
C LEU A 94 4.31 -2.16 -7.76
N HIS A 95 3.05 -2.06 -7.34
CA HIS A 95 2.55 -0.89 -6.59
C HIS A 95 2.56 -1.15 -5.08
N LEU A 96 3.31 -0.33 -4.34
CA LEU A 96 3.48 -0.42 -2.89
C LEU A 96 2.79 0.76 -2.21
N THR A 97 1.98 0.47 -1.19
CA THR A 97 1.33 1.48 -0.33
C THR A 97 1.67 1.26 1.14
N SER A 98 1.41 2.24 1.99
CA SER A 98 1.75 2.14 3.41
C SER A 98 0.93 1.16 4.25
N PHE A 99 1.58 0.71 5.31
CA PHE A 99 1.02 -0.05 6.43
C PHE A 99 1.23 0.69 7.75
N VAL A 100 0.52 0.25 8.79
CA VAL A 100 0.67 0.81 10.15
C VAL A 100 1.92 0.25 10.83
N GLY A 101 2.12 -1.06 10.81
CA GLY A 101 3.17 -1.75 11.57
C GLY A 101 4.50 -1.90 10.85
N ASP A 102 5.53 -2.23 11.63
CA ASP A 102 6.90 -2.37 11.15
C ASP A 102 7.15 -3.68 10.39
N ARG A 103 6.41 -4.74 10.74
CA ARG A 103 6.54 -6.05 10.09
C ARG A 103 6.22 -6.00 8.58
N PRO A 104 5.08 -5.43 8.14
CA PRO A 104 4.83 -5.25 6.71
C PRO A 104 5.76 -4.24 6.04
N LEU A 105 6.19 -3.19 6.75
CA LEU A 105 7.21 -2.26 6.23
C LEU A 105 8.52 -2.98 5.92
N GLU A 106 9.00 -3.82 6.83
CA GLU A 106 10.22 -4.61 6.61
C GLU A 106 10.05 -5.63 5.47
N ALA A 107 8.86 -6.25 5.35
CA ALA A 107 8.55 -7.12 4.23
C ALA A 107 8.59 -6.36 2.89
N GLN A 108 8.03 -5.15 2.82
CA GLN A 108 8.09 -4.30 1.63
C GLN A 108 9.51 -3.84 1.29
N ARG A 109 10.34 -3.51 2.28
CA ARG A 109 11.76 -3.17 2.04
C ARG A 109 12.51 -4.30 1.36
N ARG A 110 12.31 -5.54 1.83
CA ARG A 110 12.92 -6.73 1.23
C ARG A 110 12.35 -6.99 -0.15
N LEU A 111 11.03 -6.91 -0.31
CA LEU A 111 10.39 -7.12 -1.61
C LEU A 111 10.89 -6.12 -2.66
N ALA A 112 11.06 -4.85 -2.28
CA ALA A 112 11.57 -3.83 -3.18
C ALA A 112 13.01 -4.10 -3.64
N ALA A 113 13.84 -4.74 -2.81
CA ALA A 113 15.19 -5.15 -3.19
C ALA A 113 15.21 -6.42 -4.06
N GLU A 114 14.27 -7.35 -3.83
CA GLU A 114 14.21 -8.66 -4.51
C GLU A 114 13.37 -8.67 -5.79
N ALA A 115 12.56 -7.63 -6.05
CA ALA A 115 11.73 -7.51 -7.25
C ALA A 115 12.56 -7.49 -8.56
N GLY A 116 13.84 -7.14 -8.47
CA GLY A 116 14.74 -7.07 -9.61
C GLY A 116 14.51 -5.86 -10.52
N SER A 117 15.36 -5.70 -11.53
CA SER A 117 15.36 -4.51 -12.39
C SER A 117 14.30 -4.51 -13.50
N GLU A 118 13.69 -5.66 -13.78
CA GLU A 118 12.67 -5.79 -14.84
C GLU A 118 11.30 -5.27 -14.38
N VAL A 119 11.03 -5.29 -13.07
CA VAL A 119 9.79 -4.80 -12.46
C VAL A 119 9.95 -3.32 -12.09
N LYS A 120 9.02 -2.46 -12.54
CA LYS A 120 9.01 -1.06 -12.12
C LYS A 120 8.25 -0.90 -10.82
N ILE A 121 8.91 -0.42 -9.76
CA ILE A 121 8.23 -0.15 -8.49
C ILE A 121 7.55 1.22 -8.55
N SER A 122 6.25 1.24 -8.30
CA SER A 122 5.53 2.47 -7.98
C SER A 122 5.21 2.52 -6.49
N PHE A 123 5.40 3.66 -5.85
CA PHE A 123 5.28 3.78 -4.40
C PHE A 123 4.42 4.98 -4.01
N ASP A 124 3.38 4.72 -3.23
CA ASP A 124 2.56 5.74 -2.56
C ASP A 124 2.83 5.61 -1.05
N PRO A 125 3.64 6.52 -0.47
CA PRO A 125 3.96 6.44 0.95
C PRO A 125 2.72 6.68 1.81
N GLY A 126 1.81 7.57 1.42
CA GLY A 126 0.76 8.05 2.30
C GLY A 126 1.29 8.67 3.60
N MET A 127 0.38 9.23 4.38
CA MET A 127 0.71 9.88 5.65
C MET A 127 1.38 8.94 6.67
N LEU A 128 1.04 7.63 6.67
CA LEU A 128 1.61 6.66 7.61
C LEU A 128 3.12 6.50 7.44
N TYR A 129 3.60 6.39 6.20
CA TYR A 129 5.02 6.26 5.92
C TYR A 129 5.74 7.60 5.85
N ALA A 130 5.10 8.67 5.38
CA ALA A 130 5.68 10.02 5.42
C ALA A 130 6.16 10.36 6.86
N ARG A 131 5.33 10.07 7.87
CA ARG A 131 5.67 10.27 9.29
C ARG A 131 6.76 9.35 9.84
N ARG A 132 7.14 8.29 9.14
CA ARG A 132 8.29 7.44 9.49
C ARG A 132 9.63 8.08 9.08
N GLY A 133 9.58 9.03 8.14
CA GLY A 133 10.75 9.76 7.64
C GLY A 133 11.57 9.02 6.60
N ILE A 134 12.39 9.77 5.86
CA ILE A 134 13.21 9.26 4.75
C ILE A 134 14.09 8.06 5.14
N PRO A 135 14.80 8.03 6.29
CA PRO A 135 15.66 6.89 6.63
C PRO A 135 14.91 5.56 6.66
N ALA A 136 13.65 5.56 7.12
CA ALA A 136 12.83 4.36 7.16
C ALA A 136 12.37 3.93 5.77
N LEU A 137 12.17 4.86 4.83
CA LEU A 137 11.67 4.56 3.49
C LEU A 137 12.78 4.38 2.46
N LEU A 138 14.01 4.78 2.78
CA LEU A 138 15.15 4.77 1.87
C LEU A 138 15.36 3.41 1.17
N PRO A 139 15.19 2.24 1.81
CA PRO A 139 15.34 0.96 1.12
C PRO A 139 14.27 0.72 0.04
N ILE A 140 13.05 1.23 0.22
CA ILE A 140 11.99 1.18 -0.80
C ILE A 140 12.28 2.23 -1.88
N LEU A 141 12.50 3.48 -1.47
CA LEU A 141 12.72 4.62 -2.38
C LEU A 141 13.88 4.41 -3.35
N LYS A 142 14.97 3.76 -2.91
CA LYS A 142 16.12 3.43 -3.77
C LYS A 142 15.78 2.52 -4.95
N ASN A 143 14.74 1.70 -4.81
CA ASN A 143 14.27 0.77 -5.84
C ASN A 143 13.00 1.28 -6.53
N THR A 144 12.48 2.45 -6.13
CA THR A 144 11.27 3.04 -6.68
C THR A 144 11.55 3.71 -8.03
N TYR A 145 10.77 3.32 -9.05
CA TYR A 145 10.77 3.97 -10.37
C TYR A 145 9.95 5.27 -10.36
N ILE A 146 8.78 5.25 -9.69
CA ILE A 146 7.90 6.42 -9.56
C ILE A 146 7.27 6.49 -8.16
N CYS A 147 7.28 7.67 -7.55
CA CYS A 147 6.71 7.92 -6.24
C CYS A 147 5.51 8.87 -6.36
N PHE A 148 4.44 8.63 -5.59
CA PHE A 148 3.19 9.40 -5.59
C PHE A 148 2.89 10.06 -4.23
N PRO A 149 3.79 10.89 -3.67
CA PRO A 149 3.49 11.59 -2.43
C PRO A 149 2.50 12.74 -2.67
N SER A 150 1.66 13.03 -1.68
CA SER A 150 0.91 14.29 -1.63
C SER A 150 1.81 15.47 -1.26
N GLU A 151 1.31 16.70 -1.43
CA GLU A 151 2.02 17.93 -1.05
C GLU A 151 2.46 17.88 0.43
N GLU A 152 1.52 17.59 1.33
CA GLU A 152 1.77 17.46 2.77
C GLU A 152 2.81 16.37 3.09
N GLU A 153 2.79 15.25 2.36
CA GLU A 153 3.75 14.17 2.56
C GLU A 153 5.17 14.56 2.13
N VAL A 154 5.32 15.32 1.03
CA VAL A 154 6.62 15.85 0.61
C VAL A 154 7.18 16.80 1.67
N GLU A 155 6.35 17.65 2.24
CA GLU A 155 6.78 18.61 3.26
C GLU A 155 7.22 17.90 4.55
N ILE A 156 6.46 16.88 4.97
CA ILE A 156 6.81 16.04 6.13
C ILE A 156 8.12 15.28 5.88
N LEU A 157 8.29 14.70 4.69
CA LEU A 157 9.47 13.88 4.37
C LEU A 157 10.74 14.72 4.23
N SER A 158 10.62 15.88 3.58
CA SER A 158 11.77 16.73 3.25
C SER A 158 12.09 17.75 4.35
N GLY A 159 11.12 18.09 5.20
CA GLY A 159 11.22 19.20 6.16
C GLY A 159 11.24 20.58 5.49
N LYS A 160 10.80 20.67 4.22
CA LYS A 160 10.82 21.87 3.39
C LYS A 160 9.47 22.06 2.72
N GLU A 161 9.17 23.29 2.31
CA GLU A 161 8.01 23.61 1.46
C GLU A 161 8.00 22.75 0.19
N PHE A 162 6.80 22.41 -0.30
CA PHE A 162 6.60 21.47 -1.41
C PHE A 162 7.51 21.67 -2.62
N TRP A 163 7.64 22.90 -3.14
CA TRP A 163 8.44 23.18 -4.33
C TRP A 163 9.94 22.99 -4.14
N GLU A 164 10.43 23.12 -2.90
CA GLU A 164 11.83 22.85 -2.56
C GLU A 164 12.04 21.37 -2.24
N GLY A 165 11.07 20.73 -1.58
CA GLY A 165 11.12 19.31 -1.20
C GLY A 165 10.89 18.32 -2.35
N SER A 166 10.27 18.76 -3.45
CA SER A 166 9.95 17.93 -4.63
C SER A 166 11.06 17.87 -5.69
N ARG A 167 12.16 18.60 -5.48
CA ARG A 167 13.34 18.61 -6.36
C ARG A 167 14.34 17.52 -5.99
#